data_AF-S4RFD4-F1
#
_entry.id   AF-S4RFD4-F1
#
_cell.length_a   1.000
_cell.length_b   1.000
_cell.length_c   1.000
_cell.angle_alpha   90.00
_cell.angle_beta   90.00
_cell.angle_gamma   90.00
#
_symmetry.space_group_name_H-M   'P 1'
#
loop_
_entity.id
_entity.type
_entity.pdbx_description
1 polymer ?
#
loop_
_entity_poly.entity_id
_entity_poly.type
_entity_poly.pdbx_seq_one_letter_code
_entity_poly.pdbx_strand_id
1 'polypeptide(L)'
;QTVEHGFPHQPSALAYDPDLRLMAIGTKSGAVKIYGAPGVEFTGLHRDIAIVTQLHFLPGQARVVSLLDDGSLHLWEIVEKDGYSTLTEVQAFTIPSRPGSE
;
A
#
# COMPACT_ATOMS: atom_id res chain seq x y z
N GLN A 1 -21.28 8.88 -0.29
CA GLN A 1 -19.82 8.93 -0.18
C GLN A 1 -19.49 8.58 1.26
N THR A 2 -19.08 7.33 1.51
CA THR A 2 -18.85 6.84 2.88
C THR A 2 -17.39 7.07 3.20
N VAL A 3 -17.12 7.93 4.18
CA VAL A 3 -15.77 8.15 4.67
C VAL A 3 -15.47 7.03 5.67
N GLU A 4 -14.54 6.13 5.32
CA GLU A 4 -14.07 5.11 6.26
C GLU A 4 -13.18 5.74 7.33
N HIS A 5 -13.82 6.26 8.36
CA HIS A 5 -13.16 6.68 9.59
C HIS A 5 -12.88 5.43 10.44
N GLY A 6 -11.63 4.96 10.47
CA GLY A 6 -11.24 3.85 11.34
C GLY A 6 -10.10 2.98 10.84
N PHE A 7 -9.89 1.89 11.57
CA PHE A 7 -8.94 0.82 11.25
C PHE A 7 -9.45 0.02 10.05
N PRO A 8 -8.60 -0.36 9.08
CA PRO A 8 -9.07 -0.97 7.85
C PRO A 8 -9.73 -2.32 8.10
N HIS A 9 -10.81 -2.59 7.37
CA HIS A 9 -11.49 -3.88 7.42
C HIS A 9 -10.60 -4.98 6.82
N GLN A 10 -10.46 -6.11 7.53
CA GLN A 10 -9.63 -7.26 7.13
C GLN A 10 -8.16 -6.89 6.81
N PRO A 11 -7.39 -6.44 7.81
CA PRO A 11 -5.95 -6.25 7.63
C PRO A 11 -5.30 -7.60 7.29
N SER A 12 -4.36 -7.58 6.36
CA SER A 12 -3.62 -8.76 5.89
C SER A 12 -2.11 -8.59 5.95
N ALA A 13 -1.61 -7.34 5.87
CA ALA A 13 -0.19 -7.03 5.93
C ALA A 13 0.06 -5.76 6.75
N LEU A 14 1.26 -5.65 7.33
CA LEU A 14 1.70 -4.51 8.14
C LEU A 14 3.17 -4.21 7.83
N ALA A 15 3.52 -2.92 7.70
CA ALA A 15 4.90 -2.46 7.65
C ALA A 15 5.07 -1.20 8.50
N TYR A 16 6.29 -0.95 8.98
CA TYR A 16 6.63 0.25 9.72
C TYR A 16 7.96 0.81 9.25
N ASP A 17 8.01 2.13 9.06
CA ASP A 17 9.21 2.90 8.83
C ASP A 17 9.57 3.66 10.11
N PRO A 18 10.69 3.33 10.79
CA PRO A 18 11.10 4.01 12.02
C PRO A 18 11.61 5.44 11.80
N ASP A 19 12.14 5.73 10.62
CA ASP A 19 12.73 7.04 10.31
C ASP A 19 11.62 8.05 10.00
N LEU A 20 10.65 7.65 9.15
CA LEU A 20 9.48 8.46 8.83
C LEU A 20 8.38 8.38 9.90
N ARG A 21 8.47 7.40 10.81
CA ARG A 21 7.45 7.06 11.81
C ARG A 21 6.08 6.80 11.19
N LEU A 22 6.08 6.09 10.06
CA LEU A 22 4.89 5.74 9.31
C LEU A 22 4.60 4.26 9.44
N MET A 23 3.32 3.91 9.54
CA MET A 23 2.81 2.55 9.55
C MET A 23 1.94 2.35 8.31
N ALA A 24 2.20 1.29 7.55
CA ALA A 24 1.39 0.89 6.41
C ALA A 24 0.59 -0.36 6.76
N ILE A 25 -0.71 -0.35 6.48
CA ILE A 25 -1.60 -1.51 6.65
C ILE A 25 -2.18 -1.86 5.29
N GLY A 26 -2.03 -3.12 4.90
CA GLY A 26 -2.61 -3.70 3.69
C GLY A 26 -3.85 -4.49 4.05
N THR A 27 -4.84 -4.51 3.16
CA THR A 27 -6.09 -5.25 3.36
C THR A 27 -6.29 -6.38 2.36
N LYS A 28 -7.20 -7.28 2.70
CA LYS A 28 -7.68 -8.31 1.77
C LYS A 28 -8.46 -7.76 0.57
N SER A 29 -8.88 -6.50 0.61
CA SER A 29 -9.57 -5.83 -0.50
C SER A 29 -8.63 -5.08 -1.43
N GLY A 30 -7.31 -5.12 -1.21
CA GLY A 30 -6.35 -4.38 -2.03
C GLY A 30 -6.21 -2.92 -1.62
N ALA A 31 -6.62 -2.52 -0.42
CA ALA A 31 -6.32 -1.18 0.09
C ALA A 31 -4.97 -1.17 0.82
N VAL A 32 -4.22 -0.09 0.65
CA VAL A 32 -3.02 0.22 1.44
C VAL A 32 -3.25 1.54 2.16
N LYS A 33 -3.29 1.49 3.48
CA LYS A 33 -3.56 2.64 4.33
C LYS A 33 -2.32 3.01 5.14
N ILE A 34 -1.92 4.27 5.07
CA ILE A 34 -0.76 4.80 5.79
C ILE A 34 -1.25 5.61 6.98
N TYR A 35 -0.59 5.42 8.11
CA TYR A 35 -0.80 6.12 9.36
C TYR A 35 0.52 6.71 9.86
N GLY A 36 0.48 7.92 10.42
CA GLY A 36 1.67 8.57 10.99
C GLY A 36 1.36 9.30 12.30
N ALA A 37 1.85 10.54 12.40
CA ALA A 37 1.47 11.46 13.46
C ALA A 37 -0.05 11.72 13.49
N PRO A 38 -0.62 12.24 14.60
CA PRO A 38 -2.04 12.54 14.67
C PRO A 38 -2.52 13.38 13.49
N GLY A 39 -3.54 12.88 12.77
CA GLY A 39 -4.10 13.53 11.57
C GLY A 39 -3.43 13.13 10.24
N VAL A 40 -2.34 12.35 10.26
CA VAL A 40 -1.71 11.81 9.05
C VAL A 40 -2.32 10.44 8.75
N GLU A 41 -3.29 10.45 7.84
CA GLU A 41 -3.93 9.26 7.29
C GLU A 41 -4.18 9.46 5.80
N PHE A 42 -3.75 8.51 4.98
CA PHE A 42 -4.08 8.49 3.56
C PHE A 42 -4.07 7.07 3.01
N THR A 43 -4.82 6.85 1.93
CA THR A 43 -5.11 5.52 1.39
C THR A 43 -4.76 5.47 -0.10
N GLY A 44 -4.06 4.42 -0.50
CA GLY A 44 -3.94 3.98 -1.90
C GLY A 44 -4.81 2.76 -2.14
N LEU A 45 -5.38 2.65 -3.33
CA LEU A 45 -6.19 1.51 -3.74
C LEU A 45 -5.54 0.90 -4.98
N HIS A 46 -5.26 -0.41 -4.92
CA HIS A 46 -4.92 -1.14 -6.13
C HIS A 46 -6.10 -1.08 -7.11
N ARG A 47 -5.80 -1.14 -8.42
CA ARG A 47 -6.83 -1.11 -9.47
C ARG A 47 -7.82 -2.27 -9.34
N ASP A 48 -7.30 -3.46 -9.05
CA ASP A 48 -8.07 -4.68 -8.91
C ASP A 48 -8.16 -5.12 -7.45
N ILE A 49 -9.22 -5.86 -7.12
CA ILE A 49 -9.42 -6.41 -5.78
C ILE A 49 -8.53 -7.66 -5.65
N ALA A 50 -7.40 -7.49 -4.99
CA ALA A 50 -6.46 -8.56 -4.67
C ALA A 50 -5.91 -8.38 -3.25
N ILE A 51 -5.56 -9.48 -2.59
CA ILE A 51 -5.16 -9.46 -1.18
C ILE A 51 -3.73 -8.93 -1.08
N VAL A 52 -3.51 -7.89 -0.29
CA VAL A 52 -2.15 -7.46 0.03
C VAL A 52 -1.52 -8.49 0.97
N THR A 53 -0.60 -9.30 0.46
CA THR A 53 0.05 -10.38 1.22
C THR A 53 1.30 -9.90 1.96
N GLN A 54 2.03 -8.93 1.40
CA GLN A 54 3.18 -8.31 2.04
C GLN A 54 3.23 -6.80 1.78
N LEU A 55 3.82 -6.08 2.74
CA LEU A 55 4.11 -4.66 2.64
C LEU A 55 5.51 -4.37 3.18
N HIS A 56 6.24 -3.51 2.48
CA HIS A 56 7.58 -3.09 2.88
C HIS A 56 7.81 -1.63 2.57
N PHE A 57 8.28 -0.85 3.56
CA PHE A 57 8.83 0.48 3.28
C PHE A 57 10.20 0.36 2.63
N LEU A 58 10.49 1.28 1.70
CA LEU A 58 11.84 1.50 1.17
C LEU A 58 12.51 2.58 2.03
N PRO A 59 13.54 2.23 2.84
CA PRO A 59 14.14 3.17 3.78
C PRO A 59 14.63 4.45 3.12
N GLY A 60 14.24 5.60 3.70
CA GLY A 60 14.65 6.93 3.25
C GLY A 60 14.06 7.39 1.90
N GLN A 61 13.13 6.64 1.32
CA GLN A 61 12.57 6.95 -0.01
C GLN A 61 11.11 7.41 0.03
N ALA A 62 10.45 7.38 1.19
CA ALA A 62 9.01 7.66 1.30
C ALA A 62 8.16 6.82 0.33
N ARG A 63 8.58 5.55 0.15
CA ARG A 63 7.97 4.60 -0.77
C ARG A 63 7.62 3.30 -0.07
N VAL A 64 6.57 2.65 -0.56
CA VAL A 64 6.08 1.38 -0.05
C VAL A 64 5.93 0.40 -1.22
N VAL A 65 6.36 -0.83 -1.03
CA VAL A 65 6.11 -1.94 -1.96
C VAL A 65 5.02 -2.81 -1.37
N SER A 66 3.99 -3.10 -2.16
CA SER A 66 2.99 -4.14 -1.87
C SER A 66 3.18 -5.34 -2.79
N LEU A 67 3.04 -6.53 -2.21
CA LEU A 67 2.90 -7.80 -2.95
C LEU A 67 1.48 -8.30 -2.77
N LEU A 68 0.84 -8.70 -3.86
CA LEU A 68 -0.53 -9.18 -3.88
C LEU A 68 -0.56 -10.71 -4.08
N ASP A 69 -1.70 -11.33 -3.79
CA ASP A 69 -1.91 -12.78 -3.95
C ASP A 69 -1.99 -13.24 -5.41
N ASP A 70 -2.28 -12.34 -6.34
CA ASP A 70 -2.22 -12.56 -7.78
C ASP A 70 -0.78 -12.54 -8.36
N GLY A 71 0.23 -12.31 -7.50
CA GLY A 71 1.64 -12.26 -7.90
C GLY A 71 2.07 -10.92 -8.50
N SER A 72 1.24 -9.88 -8.40
CA SER A 72 1.61 -8.51 -8.74
C SER A 72 2.36 -7.81 -7.60
N LEU A 73 3.26 -6.93 -7.99
CA LEU A 73 4.04 -6.04 -7.13
C LEU A 73 3.70 -4.60 -7.51
N HIS A 74 3.38 -3.77 -6.53
CA HIS A 74 3.10 -2.36 -6.76
C HIS A 74 4.01 -1.50 -5.89
N LEU A 75 4.57 -0.47 -6.52
CA LEU A 75 5.37 0.55 -5.87
C LEU A 75 4.51 1.79 -5.67
N TRP A 76 4.44 2.22 -4.42
CA TRP A 76 3.73 3.39 -3.97
C TRP A 76 4.71 4.47 -3.55
N GLU A 77 4.40 5.71 -3.89
CA GLU A 77 5.13 6.90 -3.48
C GLU A 77 4.23 7.79 -2.64
N ILE A 78 4.76 8.27 -1.52
CA ILE A 78 4.10 9.25 -0.66
C ILE A 78 4.46 10.63 -1.20
N VAL A 79 3.47 11.32 -1.73
CA VAL A 79 3.64 12.64 -2.34
C VAL A 79 2.97 13.69 -1.47
N GLU A 80 3.70 14.74 -1.12
CA GLU A 80 3.12 15.92 -0.47
C GLU A 80 2.67 16.91 -1.55
N LYS A 81 1.38 17.26 -1.53
CA LYS A 81 0.79 18.22 -2.46
C LYS A 81 -0.15 19.15 -1.73
N ASP A 82 0.08 20.45 -1.88
CA ASP A 82 -0.78 21.51 -1.32
C ASP A 82 -1.02 21.37 0.20
N GLY A 83 -0.03 20.84 0.94
CA GLY A 83 -0.09 20.63 2.40
C GLY A 83 -0.77 19.33 2.84
N TYR A 84 -1.11 18.43 1.92
CA TYR A 84 -1.66 17.11 2.21
C TYR A 84 -0.78 16.01 1.60
N SER A 85 -0.65 14.89 2.31
CA SER A 85 0.06 13.71 1.80
C SER A 85 -0.91 12.77 1.09
N THR A 86 -0.50 12.25 -0.07
CA THR A 86 -1.24 11.23 -0.83
C THR A 86 -0.35 10.02 -1.10
N LEU A 87 -0.96 8.84 -1.25
CA LEU A 87 -0.27 7.63 -1.70
C LEU A 87 -0.59 7.40 -3.17
N THR A 88 0.42 7.48 -4.03
CA THR A 88 0.26 7.32 -5.48
C THR A 88 0.98 6.08 -5.95
N GLU A 89 0.33 5.26 -6.76
CA GLU A 89 0.97 4.13 -7.43
C GLU A 89 1.84 4.66 -8.57
N VAL A 90 3.14 4.37 -8.52
CA VAL A 90 4.12 4.85 -9.51
C VAL A 90 4.60 3.76 -10.46
N GLN A 91 4.50 2.49 -10.04
CA GLN A 91 4.88 1.36 -10.86
C GLN A 91 4.14 0.09 -10.43
N ALA A 92 3.74 -0.72 -11.40
CA ALA A 92 3.24 -2.08 -11.19
C ALA A 92 4.09 -3.07 -11.99
N PHE A 93 4.29 -4.25 -11.42
CA PHE A 93 4.94 -5.37 -12.08
C PHE A 93 4.18 -6.64 -11.77
N THR A 94 3.69 -7.32 -12.79
CA THR A 94 3.13 -8.66 -12.64
C THR A 94 4.21 -9.65 -13.04
N ILE A 95 4.48 -10.64 -12.18
CA ILE A 95 5.35 -11.75 -12.58
C ILE A 95 4.63 -12.49 -13.71
N PRO A 96 5.17 -12.52 -14.95
CA PRO A 96 4.52 -13.25 -16.02
C PRO A 96 4.52 -14.73 -15.65
N SER A 97 3.33 -15.33 -15.60
CA SER A 97 3.19 -16.79 -15.48
C SER A 97 4.04 -17.44 -16.56
N ARG A 98 4.85 -18.45 -16.19
CA ARG A 98 5.59 -19.24 -17.17
C ARG A 98 4.58 -19.82 -18.17
N PRO A 99 4.74 -19.59 -19.48
CA PRO A 99 3.94 -20.31 -20.45
C PRO A 99 4.38 -21.79 -20.39
N GLY A 100 3.54 -22.68 -19.86
CA GLY A 100 3.75 -24.12 -19.95
C GLY A 100 3.71 -24.93 -18.66
N SER A 101 2.72 -24.72 -17.78
CA SER A 101 2.29 -25.75 -16.83
C SER A 101 0.77 -25.89 -16.88
N GLU A 102 0.28 -26.53 -17.94
CA GLU A 102 -0.94 -27.33 -17.92
C GLU A 102 -0.56 -28.80 -17.69
#